data_AF-D9UHK2-F1
#
_entry.id   AF-D9UHK2-F1
#
_cell.length_a   1.000
_cell.length_b   1.000
_cell.length_c   1.000
_cell.angle_alpha   90.00
_cell.angle_beta   90.00
_cell.angle_gamma   90.00
#
_symmetry.space_group_name_H-M   'P 1'
#
loop_
_entity.id
_entity.type
_entity.pdbx_description
1 polymer ?
#
loop_
_entity_poly.entity_id
_entity_poly.type
_entity_poly.pdbx_seq_one_letter_code
_entity_poly.pdbx_strand_id
1 'polypeptide(L)'
;MDPEVSVLREALRAQRAHVLGALEGLGEEELRRGVLPSGWSCLGLLRHLALDVERFWFRGVLAADPEVVAAVTGTKAGDDAWRPAPGDTGESLRALYRAEAARADAVLAGLGAAEPPAWWPGELFGSYRLHTVREVLVHALTETACHAGHADAVRELLDGRQWLVLDG
;
A
#
# COMPACT_ATOMS: atom_id res chain seq x y z
N MET A 1 9.82 19.05 -8.93
CA MET A 1 9.86 17.63 -8.51
C MET A 1 11.08 17.01 -9.17
N ASP A 2 11.84 16.23 -8.42
CA ASP A 2 12.97 15.45 -8.95
C ASP A 2 12.49 14.51 -10.07
N PRO A 3 13.18 14.42 -11.23
CA PRO A 3 12.75 13.61 -12.36
C PRO A 3 12.60 12.12 -12.04
N GLU A 4 13.49 11.56 -11.22
CA GLU A 4 13.44 10.15 -10.84
C GLU A 4 12.26 9.88 -9.90
N VAL A 5 12.05 10.75 -8.92
CA VAL A 5 10.85 10.68 -8.06
C VAL A 5 9.58 10.75 -8.91
N SER A 6 9.55 11.61 -9.93
CA SER A 6 8.40 11.72 -10.82
C SER A 6 8.12 10.42 -11.58
N VAL A 7 9.14 9.77 -12.13
CA VAL A 7 9.00 8.50 -12.88
C VAL A 7 8.53 7.37 -11.96
N LEU A 8 9.18 7.19 -10.81
CA LEU A 8 8.83 6.13 -9.85
C LEU A 8 7.41 6.34 -9.28
N ARG A 9 7.03 7.58 -8.99
CA ARG A 9 5.68 7.92 -8.52
C ARG A 9 4.63 7.59 -9.57
N GLU A 10 4.87 7.89 -10.84
CA GLU A 10 3.92 7.54 -11.92
C GLU A 10 3.80 6.03 -12.11
N ALA A 11 4.93 5.30 -12.04
CA ALA A 11 4.90 3.84 -12.05
C ALA A 11 4.08 3.28 -10.86
N LEU A 12 4.26 3.83 -9.65
CA LEU A 12 3.48 3.45 -8.48
C LEU A 12 1.99 3.79 -8.64
N ARG A 13 1.66 4.95 -9.23
CA ARG A 13 0.27 5.31 -9.55
C ARG A 13 -0.39 4.30 -10.47
N ALA A 14 0.30 3.79 -11.48
CA ALA A 14 -0.21 2.73 -12.34
C ALA A 14 -0.52 1.46 -11.55
N GLN A 15 0.34 1.05 -10.61
CA GLN A 15 0.09 -0.14 -9.78
C GLN A 15 -1.06 0.06 -8.79
N ARG A 16 -1.19 1.25 -8.19
CA ARG A 16 -2.35 1.60 -7.36
C ARG A 16 -3.66 1.49 -8.13
N ALA A 17 -3.66 1.97 -9.37
CA ALA A 17 -4.81 1.88 -10.27
C ALA A 17 -5.14 0.42 -10.62
N HIS A 18 -4.12 -0.40 -10.89
CA HIS A 18 -4.29 -1.84 -11.12
C HIS A 18 -4.95 -2.53 -9.92
N VAL A 19 -4.42 -2.34 -8.70
CA VAL A 19 -5.03 -2.91 -7.48
C VAL A 19 -6.51 -2.54 -7.37
N LEU A 20 -6.86 -1.27 -7.56
CA LEU A 20 -8.26 -0.82 -7.49
C LEU A 20 -9.11 -1.43 -8.60
N GLY A 21 -8.58 -1.49 -9.83
CA GLY A 21 -9.25 -2.04 -10.99
C GLY A 21 -9.54 -3.54 -10.87
N ALA A 22 -8.57 -4.32 -10.38
CA ALA A 22 -8.73 -5.77 -10.16
C ALA A 22 -9.89 -6.08 -9.17
N LEU A 23 -10.13 -5.18 -8.22
CA LEU A 23 -11.16 -5.33 -7.19
C LEU A 23 -12.49 -4.64 -7.54
N GLU A 24 -12.57 -3.99 -8.69
CA GLU A 24 -13.76 -3.26 -9.14
C GLU A 24 -14.93 -4.23 -9.36
N GLY A 25 -16.12 -3.88 -8.85
CA GLY A 25 -17.32 -4.70 -8.99
C GLY A 25 -17.38 -5.97 -8.13
N LEU A 26 -16.38 -6.27 -7.29
CA LEU A 26 -16.52 -7.31 -6.25
C LEU A 26 -17.46 -6.84 -5.14
N GLY A 27 -18.36 -7.72 -4.72
CA GLY A 27 -19.22 -7.54 -3.54
C GLY A 27 -18.48 -7.74 -2.22
N GLU A 28 -19.12 -7.35 -1.11
CA GLU A 28 -18.53 -7.44 0.24
C GLU A 28 -18.17 -8.87 0.65
N GLU A 29 -18.98 -9.85 0.27
CA GLU A 29 -18.70 -11.27 0.56
C GLU A 29 -17.43 -11.74 -0.15
N GLU A 30 -17.28 -11.41 -1.43
CA GLU A 30 -16.12 -11.77 -2.25
C GLU A 30 -14.85 -11.09 -1.73
N LEU A 31 -14.93 -9.80 -1.37
CA LEU A 31 -13.80 -9.05 -0.83
C LEU A 31 -13.29 -9.62 0.50
N ARG A 32 -14.17 -10.22 1.30
CA ARG A 32 -13.83 -10.83 2.60
C ARG A 32 -13.40 -12.28 2.49
N ARG A 33 -13.68 -12.94 1.37
CA ARG A 33 -13.39 -14.36 1.18
C ARG A 33 -11.90 -14.57 0.92
N GLY A 34 -11.22 -15.26 1.82
CA GLY A 34 -9.90 -15.82 1.53
C GLY A 34 -10.04 -17.02 0.58
N VAL A 35 -9.41 -16.94 -0.60
CA VAL A 35 -9.47 -18.02 -1.62
C VAL A 35 -8.21 -18.87 -1.68
N LEU A 36 -7.10 -18.39 -1.15
CA LEU A 36 -5.83 -19.11 -1.06
C LEU A 36 -5.64 -19.70 0.34
N PRO A 37 -4.83 -20.77 0.50
CA PRO A 37 -4.56 -21.38 1.81
C PRO A 37 -3.96 -20.44 2.86
N SER A 38 -3.34 -19.34 2.43
CA SER A 38 -2.84 -18.27 3.31
C SER A 38 -3.95 -17.51 4.05
N GLY A 39 -5.20 -17.58 3.58
CA GLY A 39 -6.36 -17.01 4.26
C GLY A 39 -6.52 -15.49 4.15
N TRP A 40 -5.60 -14.76 3.51
CA TRP A 40 -5.76 -13.33 3.25
C TRP A 40 -6.93 -13.06 2.28
N SER A 41 -7.58 -11.91 2.45
CA SER A 41 -8.73 -11.47 1.65
C SER A 41 -8.41 -10.16 0.92
N CYS A 42 -9.11 -9.85 -0.18
CA CYS A 42 -8.93 -8.58 -0.89
C CYS A 42 -9.21 -7.36 -0.01
N LEU A 43 -10.12 -7.49 0.96
CA LEU A 43 -10.39 -6.47 1.96
C LEU A 43 -9.17 -6.27 2.88
N GLY A 44 -8.54 -7.35 3.33
CA GLY A 44 -7.29 -7.30 4.09
C GLY A 44 -6.14 -6.69 3.28
N LEU A 45 -6.02 -7.05 2.00
CA LEU A 45 -5.03 -6.50 1.07
C LEU A 45 -5.15 -4.97 0.97
N LEU A 46 -6.37 -4.43 0.77
CA LEU A 46 -6.60 -2.99 0.69
C LEU A 46 -6.19 -2.26 1.98
N ARG A 47 -6.49 -2.86 3.15
CA ARG A 47 -6.11 -2.29 4.44
C ARG A 47 -4.60 -2.30 4.63
N HIS A 48 -3.94 -3.42 4.32
CA HIS A 48 -2.49 -3.54 4.35
C HIS A 48 -1.81 -2.51 3.45
N LEU A 49 -2.21 -2.42 2.16
CA LEU A 49 -1.64 -1.44 1.24
C LEU A 49 -1.86 0.01 1.73
N ALA A 50 -3.02 0.32 2.32
CA ALA A 50 -3.26 1.66 2.85
C ALA A 50 -2.42 2.00 4.09
N LEU A 51 -2.24 1.06 5.02
CA LEU A 51 -1.64 1.31 6.33
C LEU A 51 -0.15 1.01 6.35
N ASP A 52 0.26 -0.18 5.92
CA ASP A 52 1.64 -0.66 6.01
C ASP A 52 2.49 -0.19 4.82
N VAL A 53 1.85 0.15 3.70
CA VAL A 53 2.56 0.65 2.52
C VAL A 53 2.43 2.16 2.40
N GLU A 54 1.24 2.67 2.10
CA GLU A 54 1.04 4.11 1.82
C GLU A 54 1.30 4.97 3.06
N ARG A 55 0.62 4.68 4.18
CA ARG A 55 0.77 5.50 5.39
C ARG A 55 2.15 5.31 6.01
N PHE A 56 2.60 4.09 6.21
CA PHE A 56 3.85 3.81 6.91
C PHE A 56 5.08 4.33 6.15
N TRP A 57 5.27 3.95 4.88
CA TRP A 57 6.48 4.33 4.15
C TRP A 57 6.55 5.82 3.84
N PHE A 58 5.45 6.44 3.43
CA PHE A 58 5.49 7.84 3.01
C PHE A 58 5.29 8.81 4.17
N ARG A 59 4.25 8.64 5.00
CA ARG A 59 4.05 9.57 6.13
C ARG A 59 4.95 9.23 7.31
N GLY A 60 5.09 7.95 7.66
CA GLY A 60 5.95 7.52 8.76
C GLY A 60 7.43 7.71 8.42
N VAL A 61 7.94 6.92 7.48
CA VAL A 61 9.38 6.84 7.18
C VAL A 61 9.91 8.10 6.46
N LEU A 62 9.25 8.58 5.41
CA LEU A 62 9.75 9.74 4.67
C LEU A 62 9.43 11.10 5.33
N ALA A 63 8.25 11.25 5.95
CA ALA A 63 7.83 12.55 6.50
C ALA A 63 7.91 12.65 8.03
N ALA A 64 8.20 11.56 8.74
CA ALA A 64 8.20 11.51 10.21
C ALA A 64 6.91 12.09 10.83
N ASP A 65 5.76 11.82 10.21
CA ASP A 65 4.46 12.28 10.68
C ASP A 65 4.23 11.83 12.13
N PRO A 66 4.09 12.76 13.10
CA PRO A 66 4.02 12.41 14.52
C PRO A 66 2.88 11.45 14.86
N GLU A 67 1.74 11.55 14.18
CA GLU A 67 0.60 10.66 14.40
C GLU A 67 0.95 9.23 13.99
N VAL A 68 1.57 9.07 12.81
CA VAL A 68 1.94 7.76 12.27
C VAL A 68 3.09 7.14 13.07
N VAL A 69 4.11 7.93 13.40
CA VAL A 69 5.23 7.46 14.23
C VAL A 69 4.71 7.00 15.60
N ALA A 70 3.87 7.81 16.25
CA ALA A 70 3.29 7.45 17.53
C ALA A 70 2.43 6.18 17.45
N ALA A 71 1.65 6.00 16.39
CA ALA A 71 0.89 4.77 16.15
C ALA A 71 1.83 3.55 16.05
N VAL A 72 2.87 3.61 15.21
CA VAL A 72 3.80 2.50 14.99
C VAL A 72 4.62 2.17 16.24
N THR A 73 5.09 3.18 16.99
CA THR A 73 5.88 2.94 18.21
C THR A 73 5.02 2.62 19.43
N GLY A 74 3.75 3.02 19.41
CA GLY A 74 2.79 2.81 20.48
C GLY A 74 1.97 1.52 20.37
N THR A 75 1.93 0.90 19.18
CA THR A 75 1.26 -0.38 18.98
C THR A 75 1.98 -1.49 19.76
N LYS A 76 1.26 -2.12 20.69
CA LYS A 76 1.62 -3.45 21.19
C LYS A 76 1.53 -4.42 20.02
N ALA A 77 2.43 -5.41 19.94
CA ALA A 77 2.37 -6.49 18.97
C ALA A 77 0.93 -7.04 18.86
N GLY A 78 0.23 -6.78 17.74
CA GLY A 78 -1.16 -7.17 17.57
C GLY A 78 -2.04 -6.37 16.59
N ASP A 79 -1.64 -5.18 16.13
CA ASP A 79 -2.37 -4.46 15.06
C ASP A 79 -1.94 -5.01 13.69
N ASP A 80 -2.61 -6.08 13.26
CA ASP A 80 -2.37 -6.75 11.99
C ASP A 80 -3.20 -6.07 10.90
N ALA A 81 -2.56 -5.26 10.05
CA ALA A 81 -3.26 -4.54 8.99
C ALA A 81 -3.93 -5.48 7.96
N TRP A 82 -3.57 -6.77 7.92
CA TRP A 82 -4.26 -7.77 7.11
C TRP A 82 -5.61 -8.21 7.70
N ARG A 83 -5.97 -7.74 8.90
CA ARG A 83 -7.26 -8.02 9.55
C ARG A 83 -8.16 -6.79 9.52
N PRO A 84 -9.09 -6.70 8.55
CA PRO A 84 -10.11 -5.67 8.55
C PRO A 84 -10.95 -5.72 9.83
N ALA A 85 -11.29 -4.55 10.35
CA ALA A 85 -12.23 -4.44 11.47
C ALA A 85 -13.63 -4.88 11.03
N PRO A 86 -14.51 -5.29 11.97
CA PRO A 86 -15.89 -5.67 11.64
C PRO A 86 -16.67 -4.59 10.86
N GLY A 87 -16.35 -3.31 11.08
CA GLY A 87 -16.98 -2.17 10.40
C GLY A 87 -16.29 -1.71 9.11
N ASP A 88 -15.14 -2.27 8.75
CA ASP A 88 -14.48 -1.93 7.47
C ASP A 88 -15.31 -2.46 6.30
N THR A 89 -15.47 -1.69 5.23
CA THR A 89 -16.17 -2.12 4.00
C THR A 89 -15.24 -1.99 2.81
N GLY A 90 -15.58 -2.62 1.69
CA GLY A 90 -14.86 -2.43 0.44
C GLY A 90 -14.81 -0.95 0.01
N GLU A 91 -15.90 -0.22 0.22
CA GLU A 91 -15.95 1.23 -0.02
C GLU A 91 -15.01 1.99 0.91
N SER A 92 -15.09 1.74 2.23
CA SER A 92 -14.30 2.49 3.21
C SER A 92 -12.80 2.27 3.02
N LEU A 93 -12.37 1.04 2.72
CA LEU A 93 -10.95 0.73 2.52
C LEU A 93 -10.43 1.17 1.16
N ARG A 94 -11.24 1.19 0.10
CA ARG A 94 -10.86 1.85 -1.16
C ARG A 94 -10.69 3.36 -0.98
N ALA A 95 -11.59 3.99 -0.22
CA ALA A 95 -11.48 5.41 0.10
C ALA A 95 -10.23 5.70 0.95
N LEU A 96 -9.95 4.86 1.95
CA LEU A 96 -8.74 4.95 2.77
C LEU A 96 -7.47 4.81 1.92
N TYR A 97 -7.40 3.78 1.05
CA TYR A 97 -6.25 3.55 0.18
C TYR A 97 -5.99 4.75 -0.75
N ARG A 98 -7.03 5.30 -1.38
CA ARG A 98 -6.92 6.51 -2.21
C ARG A 98 -6.46 7.73 -1.40
N ALA A 99 -6.97 7.89 -0.17
CA ALA A 99 -6.59 9.02 0.68
C ALA A 99 -5.13 8.94 1.13
N GLU A 100 -4.63 7.75 1.50
CA GLU A 100 -3.22 7.58 1.86
C GLU A 100 -2.31 7.70 0.64
N ALA A 101 -2.71 7.19 -0.53
CA ALA A 101 -1.98 7.42 -1.79
C ALA A 101 -1.87 8.92 -2.14
N ALA A 102 -2.93 9.71 -1.93
CA ALA A 102 -2.88 11.16 -2.14
C ALA A 102 -1.96 11.87 -1.14
N ARG A 103 -1.93 11.42 0.13
CA ARG A 103 -1.00 11.94 1.14
C ARG A 103 0.45 11.56 0.82
N ALA A 104 0.69 10.35 0.33
CA ALA A 104 1.99 9.91 -0.16
C ALA A 104 2.47 10.79 -1.32
N ASP A 105 1.60 11.07 -2.31
CA ASP A 105 1.91 11.97 -3.42
C ASP A 105 2.26 13.40 -2.95
N ALA A 106 1.61 13.88 -1.89
CA ALA A 106 1.90 15.18 -1.29
C ALA A 106 3.27 15.22 -0.57
N VAL A 107 3.65 14.15 0.15
CA VAL A 107 4.98 14.00 0.76
C VAL A 107 6.07 14.04 -0.33
N LEU A 108 5.89 13.25 -1.39
CA LEU A 108 6.86 13.14 -2.48
C LEU A 108 7.06 14.43 -3.27
N ALA A 109 6.10 15.35 -3.25
CA ALA A 109 6.20 16.59 -4.01
C ALA A 109 7.36 17.51 -3.57
N GLY A 110 7.81 17.37 -2.31
CA GLY A 110 8.88 18.16 -1.72
C GLY A 110 10.24 17.46 -1.64
N LEU A 111 10.37 16.21 -2.08
CA LEU A 111 11.56 15.39 -1.85
C LEU A 111 12.32 15.06 -3.14
N GLY A 112 13.64 15.01 -3.05
CA GLY A 112 14.57 14.49 -4.04
C GLY A 112 14.93 13.01 -3.83
N ALA A 113 15.32 12.32 -4.89
CA ALA A 113 15.49 10.87 -4.87
C ALA A 113 16.60 10.39 -3.90
N ALA A 114 17.65 11.19 -3.74
CA ALA A 114 18.80 10.89 -2.88
C ALA A 114 18.63 11.35 -1.42
N GLU A 115 17.52 12.03 -1.08
CA GLU A 115 17.29 12.49 0.29
C GLU A 115 17.09 11.30 1.24
N PRO A 116 17.60 11.38 2.48
CA PRO A 116 17.40 10.32 3.46
C PRO A 116 15.97 10.36 4.04
N PRO A 117 15.42 9.22 4.48
CA PRO A 117 14.17 9.21 5.24
C PRO A 117 14.26 10.04 6.52
N ALA A 118 13.22 10.81 6.83
CA ALA A 118 13.14 11.63 8.03
C ALA A 118 13.09 10.79 9.33
N TRP A 119 12.62 9.55 9.26
CA TRP A 119 12.55 8.64 10.39
C TRP A 119 12.78 7.17 9.97
N TRP A 120 13.22 6.35 10.92
CA TRP A 120 13.35 4.90 10.74
C TRP A 120 13.10 4.13 12.03
N PRO A 121 12.19 3.14 12.03
CA PRO A 121 11.96 2.28 13.17
C PRO A 121 12.97 1.12 13.20
N GLY A 122 14.19 1.39 13.66
CA GLY A 122 15.27 0.38 13.71
C GLY A 122 14.89 -0.89 14.46
N GLU A 123 14.07 -0.79 15.52
CA GLU A 123 13.62 -1.94 16.31
C GLU A 123 12.73 -2.91 15.51
N LEU A 124 12.00 -2.43 14.50
CA LEU A 124 11.13 -3.27 13.67
C LEU A 124 11.88 -4.02 12.57
N PHE A 125 13.01 -3.46 12.11
CA PHE A 125 13.71 -3.94 10.91
C PHE A 125 15.12 -4.48 11.19
N GLY A 126 15.62 -4.40 12.43
CA GLY A 126 16.95 -4.87 12.79
C GLY A 126 18.02 -4.18 11.96
N SER A 127 18.81 -4.96 11.20
CA SER A 127 19.87 -4.42 10.33
C SER A 127 19.36 -3.96 8.95
N TYR A 128 18.12 -4.25 8.58
CA TYR A 128 17.55 -3.78 7.32
C TYR A 128 17.34 -2.26 7.37
N ARG A 129 17.74 -1.57 6.31
CA ARG A 129 17.64 -0.12 6.18
C ARG A 129 17.45 0.28 4.72
N LEU A 130 16.49 1.16 4.49
CA LEU A 130 16.41 1.96 3.27
C LEU A 130 17.00 3.33 3.56
N HIS A 131 17.96 3.78 2.78
CA HIS A 131 18.77 4.97 3.01
C HIS A 131 18.29 6.20 2.26
N THR A 132 17.46 6.02 1.23
CA THR A 132 17.04 7.10 0.34
C THR A 132 15.55 7.05 0.00
N VAL A 133 14.98 8.19 -0.40
CA VAL A 133 13.62 8.29 -0.96
C VAL A 133 13.44 7.35 -2.15
N ARG A 134 14.46 7.23 -3.01
CA ARG A 134 14.50 6.26 -4.12
C ARG A 134 14.24 4.84 -3.62
N GLU A 135 14.98 4.40 -2.62
CA GLU A 135 14.88 3.04 -2.09
C GLU A 135 13.49 2.77 -1.49
N VAL A 136 12.92 3.74 -0.77
CA VAL A 136 11.55 3.65 -0.24
C VAL A 136 10.51 3.57 -1.37
N LEU A 137 10.64 4.39 -2.41
CA LEU A 137 9.75 4.35 -3.58
C LEU A 137 9.84 3.01 -4.33
N VAL A 138 11.05 2.50 -4.55
CA VAL A 138 11.25 1.21 -5.22
C VAL A 138 10.67 0.08 -4.40
N HIS A 139 10.82 0.12 -3.08
CA HIS A 139 10.22 -0.86 -2.17
C HIS A 139 8.69 -0.85 -2.26
N ALA A 140 8.06 0.32 -2.08
CA ALA A 140 6.60 0.46 -2.14
C ALA A 140 6.03 0.10 -3.52
N LEU A 141 6.72 0.47 -4.61
CA LEU A 141 6.38 0.09 -5.97
C LEU A 141 6.40 -1.43 -6.16
N THR A 142 7.48 -2.09 -5.72
CA THR A 142 7.65 -3.54 -5.86
C THR A 142 6.59 -4.30 -5.07
N GLU A 143 6.33 -3.87 -3.84
CA GLU A 143 5.30 -4.45 -2.97
C GLU A 143 3.90 -4.28 -3.58
N THR A 144 3.56 -3.08 -4.04
CA THR A 144 2.25 -2.81 -4.68
C THR A 144 2.08 -3.61 -5.97
N ALA A 145 3.11 -3.69 -6.82
CA ALA A 145 3.06 -4.49 -8.06
C ALA A 145 2.87 -5.99 -7.77
N CYS A 146 3.55 -6.52 -6.76
CA CYS A 146 3.38 -7.89 -6.30
C CYS A 146 1.92 -8.15 -5.87
N HIS A 147 1.36 -7.23 -5.08
CA HIS A 147 -0.02 -7.32 -4.60
C HIS A 147 -1.07 -7.09 -5.68
N ALA A 148 -0.78 -6.32 -6.73
CA ALA A 148 -1.63 -6.23 -7.92
C ALA A 148 -1.76 -7.59 -8.62
N GLY A 149 -0.64 -8.30 -8.82
CA GLY A 149 -0.66 -9.66 -9.38
C GLY A 149 -1.39 -10.67 -8.48
N HIS A 150 -1.23 -10.56 -7.15
CA HIS A 150 -2.02 -11.36 -6.21
C HIS A 150 -3.53 -11.08 -6.31
N ALA A 151 -3.92 -9.80 -6.48
CA ALA A 151 -5.32 -9.42 -6.65
C ALA A 151 -5.92 -10.00 -7.93
N ASP A 152 -5.18 -10.03 -9.04
CA ASP A 152 -5.63 -10.69 -10.28
C ASP A 152 -5.83 -12.19 -10.10
N ALA A 153 -4.88 -12.88 -9.47
CA ALA A 153 -4.99 -14.32 -9.22
C ALA A 153 -6.21 -14.65 -8.35
N VAL A 154 -6.48 -13.83 -7.33
CA VAL A 154 -7.68 -13.99 -6.49
C VAL A 154 -8.95 -13.66 -7.27
N ARG A 155 -8.95 -12.62 -8.11
CA ARG A 155 -10.10 -12.28 -8.94
C ARG A 155 -10.47 -13.41 -9.90
N GLU A 156 -9.48 -13.99 -10.56
CA GLU A 156 -9.68 -15.11 -11.47
C GLU A 156 -10.33 -16.31 -10.75
N LEU A 157 -9.91 -16.60 -9.52
CA LEU A 157 -10.50 -17.67 -8.70
C LEU A 157 -11.91 -17.34 -8.16
N LEU A 158 -12.26 -16.06 -8.05
CA LEU A 158 -13.59 -15.63 -7.58
C LEU A 158 -14.62 -15.70 -8.69
N ASP A 159 -14.32 -15.14 -9.87
CA ASP A 159 -15.32 -14.98 -10.94
C ASP A 159 -14.76 -15.12 -12.37
N GLY A 160 -13.50 -15.55 -12.51
CA GLY A 160 -12.86 -15.76 -13.82
C GLY A 160 -12.41 -14.49 -14.53
N ARG A 161 -12.50 -13.30 -13.92
CA ARG A 161 -11.97 -12.06 -14.49
C ARG A 161 -10.53 -11.81 -14.06
N GLN A 162 -9.84 -10.99 -14.82
CA GLN A 162 -8.53 -10.42 -14.48
C GLN A 162 -8.54 -8.94 -14.86
N TRP A 163 -7.72 -8.12 -14.20
CA TRP A 163 -7.49 -6.77 -14.69
C TRP A 163 -6.63 -6.83 -15.95
N LEU A 164 -7.22 -6.48 -17.08
CA LEU A 164 -6.50 -6.27 -18.31
C LEU A 164 -6.30 -4.76 -18.47
N VAL A 165 -5.05 -4.29 -18.56
CA VAL A 165 -4.75 -2.92 -18.98
C VAL A 165 -5.05 -2.84 -20.49
N LEU A 166 -6.34 -2.75 -20.85
CA LEU A 166 -6.77 -2.62 -22.24
C LEU A 166 -6.85 -1.18 -22.73
N ASP A 167 -6.79 -0.21 -21.82
CA ASP A 167 -6.86 1.21 -22.16
C ASP A 167 -5.58 1.91 -21.65
N GLY A 168 -4.61 2.05 -22.57
CA GLY A 168 -3.45 2.93 -22.43
C GLY A 168 -3.74 4.34 -22.92
#